data_AF-A0A968XYU1-F1
#
_entry.id   AF-A0A968XYU1-F1
#
_cell.length_a   1.000
_cell.length_b   1.000
_cell.length_c   1.000
_cell.angle_alpha   90.00
_cell.angle_beta   90.00
_cell.angle_gamma   90.00
#
_symmetry.space_group_name_H-M   'P 1'
#
loop_
_entity.id
_entity.type
_entity.pdbx_description
1 polymer ?
#
loop_
_entity_poly.entity_id
_entity_poly.type
_entity_poly.pdbx_seq_one_letter_code
_entity_poly.pdbx_strand_id
1 'polypeptide(L)'
;MVRASVLAQVGQFEAETIAVSEDWDLWLRLARHHTFVLIPKPQIRYRVLPQSLSSNFRRQERDTLQVLRSALGRSPQRLQPHYRASLSHLYQYLTFRSLSVGQTRRQYLSGLRFYGMAVFYRPQLLIQRTKLMAIILGKALLGLLLSPAWLKLARS
;
A
#
# COMPACT_ATOMS: atom_id res chain seq x y z
N MET A 1 8.51 17.97 2.96
CA MET A 1 9.08 18.43 4.24
C MET A 1 7.99 19.13 5.05
N VAL A 2 8.04 19.08 6.37
CA VAL A 2 7.09 19.74 7.29
C VAL A 2 7.87 20.61 8.25
N ARG A 3 7.37 21.80 8.58
CA ARG A 3 7.99 22.67 9.60
C ARG A 3 7.85 22.00 10.97
N ALA A 4 8.87 22.10 11.82
CA ALA A 4 8.83 21.52 13.17
C ALA A 4 7.64 22.05 14.00
N SER A 5 7.32 23.34 13.89
CA SER A 5 6.16 23.95 14.54
C SER A 5 4.82 23.37 14.11
N VAL A 6 4.73 22.87 12.87
CA VAL A 6 3.52 22.20 12.34
C VAL A 6 3.43 20.76 12.87
N LEU A 7 4.54 20.06 12.99
CA LEU A 7 4.57 18.72 13.60
C LEU A 7 4.14 18.75 15.06
N ALA A 8 4.56 19.78 15.82
CA ALA A 8 4.18 19.95 17.22
C ALA A 8 2.66 20.06 17.45
N GLN A 9 1.89 20.51 16.44
CA GLN A 9 0.43 20.68 16.54
C GLN A 9 -0.34 19.36 16.52
N VAL A 10 0.20 18.33 15.87
CA VAL A 10 -0.52 17.06 15.65
C VAL A 10 -0.14 15.96 16.64
N GLY A 11 0.86 16.18 17.49
CA GLY A 11 1.36 15.21 18.46
C GLY A 11 2.30 14.16 17.87
N GLN A 12 2.83 13.31 18.74
CA GLN A 12 3.83 12.27 18.41
C GLN A 12 3.19 11.06 17.71
N PHE A 13 4.03 10.08 17.33
CA PHE A 13 3.55 8.78 16.86
C PHE A 13 2.93 7.98 18.02
N GLU A 14 1.82 7.30 17.76
CA GLU A 14 1.21 6.39 18.72
C GLU A 14 2.03 5.07 18.75
N ALA A 15 2.82 4.88 19.81
CA ALA A 15 3.83 3.83 19.91
C ALA A 15 3.29 2.39 19.89
N GLU A 16 2.04 2.17 20.28
CA GLU A 16 1.52 0.81 20.50
C GLU A 16 0.78 0.20 19.30
N THR A 17 0.39 1.00 18.30
CA THR A 17 -0.71 0.56 17.42
C THR A 17 -0.42 0.52 15.92
N ILE A 18 0.70 1.07 15.41
CA ILE A 18 0.88 1.22 13.95
C ILE A 18 2.33 1.04 13.45
N ALA A 19 3.02 -0.05 13.79
CA ALA A 19 4.46 -0.22 13.48
C ALA A 19 4.90 -0.05 12.00
N VAL A 20 4.00 -0.10 11.00
CA VAL A 20 4.36 0.00 9.57
C VAL A 20 3.60 1.09 8.81
N SER A 21 2.73 1.84 9.47
CA SER A 21 1.90 2.89 8.82
C SER A 21 1.84 4.19 9.61
N GLU A 22 2.79 4.42 10.53
CA GLU A 22 2.91 5.63 11.35
C GLU A 22 2.95 6.89 10.49
N ASP A 23 3.69 6.85 9.38
CA ASP A 23 3.76 7.95 8.41
C ASP A 23 2.37 8.30 7.87
N TRP A 24 1.55 7.31 7.50
CA TRP A 24 0.21 7.55 6.97
C TRP A 24 -0.69 8.21 8.01
N ASP A 25 -0.64 7.77 9.26
CA ASP A 25 -1.39 8.39 10.35
C ASP A 25 -0.96 9.86 10.55
N LEU A 26 0.34 10.12 10.60
CA LEU A 26 0.89 11.48 10.72
C LEU A 26 0.42 12.37 9.57
N TRP A 27 0.54 11.92 8.32
CA TRP A 27 0.12 12.70 7.16
C TRP A 27 -1.38 12.99 7.16
N LEU A 28 -2.22 12.03 7.58
CA LEU A 28 -3.66 12.22 7.68
C LEU A 28 -4.04 13.20 8.80
N ARG A 29 -3.35 13.17 9.95
CA ARG A 29 -3.52 14.18 11.02
C ARG A 29 -3.14 15.57 10.53
N LEU A 30 -2.02 15.71 9.83
CA LEU A 30 -1.59 16.99 9.25
C LEU A 30 -2.58 17.52 8.21
N ALA A 31 -3.12 16.65 7.35
CA ALA A 31 -4.07 17.01 6.30
C ALA A 31 -5.38 17.63 6.81
N ARG A 32 -5.69 17.47 8.11
CA ARG A 32 -6.87 18.10 8.72
C ARG A 32 -6.71 19.60 8.93
N HIS A 33 -5.47 20.07 9.06
CA HIS A 33 -5.16 21.45 9.42
C HIS A 33 -4.35 22.17 8.35
N HIS A 34 -3.71 21.43 7.44
CA HIS A 34 -2.78 21.96 6.45
C HIS A 34 -3.04 21.38 5.06
N THR A 35 -2.76 22.17 4.03
CA THR A 35 -2.79 21.73 2.64
C THR A 35 -1.41 21.23 2.21
N PHE A 36 -1.39 20.23 1.34
CA PHE A 36 -0.16 19.68 0.79
C PHE A 36 0.09 20.23 -0.61
N VAL A 37 1.35 20.60 -0.87
CA VAL A 37 1.80 21.02 -2.21
C VAL A 37 2.65 19.92 -2.81
N LEU A 38 2.27 19.49 -4.03
CA LEU A 38 3.05 18.54 -4.81
C LEU A 38 4.18 19.27 -5.55
N ILE A 39 5.40 18.75 -5.44
CA ILE A 39 6.51 19.17 -6.29
C ILE A 39 6.69 18.06 -7.35
N PRO A 40 6.42 18.33 -8.64
CA PRO A 40 6.36 17.31 -9.69
C PRO A 40 7.75 16.91 -10.21
N LYS A 41 8.69 16.63 -9.30
CA LYS A 41 10.06 16.20 -9.61
C LYS A 41 10.47 15.06 -8.67
N PRO A 42 11.18 14.03 -9.15
CA PRO A 42 11.75 13.01 -8.28
C PRO A 42 12.74 13.65 -7.29
N GLN A 43 12.48 13.55 -6.00
CA GLN A 43 13.33 14.12 -4.94
C GLN A 43 14.09 13.08 -4.13
N ILE A 44 13.60 11.85 -4.11
CA ILE A 44 14.15 10.78 -3.27
C ILE A 44 14.30 9.49 -4.06
N ARG A 45 15.32 8.71 -3.72
CA ARG A 45 15.46 7.31 -4.17
C ARG A 45 15.12 6.42 -2.99
N TYR A 46 14.07 5.63 -3.12
CA TYR A 46 13.64 4.71 -2.07
C TYR A 46 14.40 3.39 -2.18
N ARG A 47 15.01 2.95 -1.08
CA ARG A 47 15.71 1.66 -1.00
C ARG A 47 14.74 0.56 -0.60
N VAL A 48 14.66 -0.50 -1.39
CA VAL A 48 13.82 -1.67 -1.11
C VAL A 48 14.71 -2.81 -0.61
N LEU A 49 14.48 -3.28 0.62
CA LEU A 49 15.18 -4.42 1.21
C LEU A 49 14.20 -5.56 1.53
N PRO A 50 14.55 -6.84 1.30
CA PRO A 50 13.65 -7.97 1.52
C PRO A 50 13.18 -8.13 2.98
N GLN A 51 14.01 -7.78 3.96
CA GLN A 51 13.71 -7.90 5.40
C GLN A 51 13.24 -6.59 6.05
N SER A 52 12.80 -5.60 5.26
CA SER A 52 12.25 -4.35 5.82
C SER A 52 10.90 -4.57 6.51
N LEU A 53 10.53 -3.70 7.45
CA LEU A 53 9.20 -3.75 8.11
C LEU A 53 8.05 -3.78 7.09
N SER A 54 8.19 -3.04 5.99
CA SER A 54 7.21 -2.96 4.90
C SER A 54 7.16 -4.19 3.99
N SER A 55 8.04 -5.19 4.16
CA SER A 55 8.00 -6.42 3.35
C SER A 55 6.95 -7.42 3.83
N ASN A 56 6.43 -7.25 5.05
CA ASN A 56 5.33 -8.05 5.57
C ASN A 56 3.98 -7.45 5.14
N PHE A 57 3.46 -7.91 4.01
CA PHE A 57 2.21 -7.39 3.41
C PHE A 57 0.98 -7.55 4.30
N ARG A 58 0.93 -8.60 5.14
CA ARG A 58 -0.20 -8.82 6.05
C ARG A 58 -0.20 -7.80 7.18
N ARG A 59 0.98 -7.55 7.75
CA ARG A 59 1.15 -6.49 8.76
C ARG A 59 0.83 -5.13 8.16
N GLN A 60 1.36 -4.83 6.97
CA GLN A 60 1.08 -3.58 6.26
C GLN A 60 -0.43 -3.39 6.00
N GLU A 61 -1.12 -4.41 5.52
CA GLU A 61 -2.57 -4.37 5.28
C GLU A 61 -3.33 -4.05 6.57
N ARG A 62 -3.08 -4.81 7.64
CA ARG A 62 -3.72 -4.62 8.94
C ARG A 62 -3.51 -3.20 9.47
N ASP A 63 -2.26 -2.76 9.54
CA ASP A 63 -1.90 -1.47 10.13
C ASP A 63 -2.44 -0.31 9.29
N THR A 64 -2.39 -0.40 7.95
CA THR A 64 -2.94 0.66 7.09
C THR A 64 -4.47 0.70 7.17
N LEU A 65 -5.15 -0.45 7.27
CA LEU A 65 -6.60 -0.49 7.46
C LEU A 65 -7.01 0.15 8.80
N GLN A 66 -6.23 -0.07 9.85
CA GLN A 66 -6.45 0.57 11.14
C GLN A 66 -6.32 2.09 11.04
N VAL A 67 -5.25 2.59 10.41
CA VAL A 67 -5.06 4.03 10.15
C VAL A 67 -6.23 4.62 9.37
N LEU A 68 -6.65 3.97 8.28
CA LEU A 68 -7.74 4.44 7.45
C LEU A 68 -9.07 4.48 8.21
N ARG A 69 -9.36 3.47 9.04
CA ARG A 69 -10.57 3.44 9.89
C ARG A 69 -10.56 4.55 10.94
N SER A 70 -9.44 4.73 11.63
CA SER A 70 -9.27 5.80 12.63
C SER A 70 -9.41 7.18 11.99
N ALA A 71 -8.79 7.39 10.83
CA ALA A 71 -8.92 8.63 10.08
C ALA A 71 -10.36 8.88 9.62
N LEU A 72 -11.08 7.85 9.17
CA LEU A 72 -12.48 7.95 8.76
C LEU A 72 -13.38 8.38 9.91
N GLY A 73 -13.23 7.74 11.09
CA GLY A 73 -14.03 8.07 12.27
C GLY A 73 -13.81 9.51 12.78
N ARG A 74 -12.65 10.10 12.45
CA ARG A 74 -12.29 11.48 12.80
C ARG A 74 -12.54 12.49 11.67
N SER A 75 -13.04 12.05 10.51
CA SER A 75 -13.20 12.88 9.30
C SER A 75 -14.63 13.38 9.10
N PRO A 76 -14.83 14.56 8.50
CA PRO A 76 -16.17 15.04 8.10
C PRO A 76 -16.88 14.05 7.17
N GLN A 77 -18.21 13.96 7.28
CA GLN A 77 -19.05 13.04 6.47
C GLN A 77 -18.83 13.19 4.95
N ARG A 78 -18.56 14.39 4.46
CA ARG A 78 -18.26 14.65 3.04
C ARG A 78 -17.06 13.85 2.50
N LEU A 79 -16.16 13.38 3.36
CA LEU A 79 -15.00 12.59 2.96
C LEU A 79 -15.26 11.07 2.94
N GLN A 80 -16.40 10.61 3.45
CA GLN A 80 -16.80 9.20 3.45
C GLN A 80 -16.74 8.55 2.05
N PRO A 81 -17.17 9.22 0.95
CA PRO A 81 -17.06 8.64 -0.40
C PRO A 81 -15.62 8.34 -0.81
N HIS A 82 -14.64 9.08 -0.30
CA HIS A 82 -13.22 8.88 -0.63
C HIS A 82 -12.61 7.67 0.09
N TYR A 83 -13.24 7.17 1.16
CA TYR A 83 -12.74 6.01 1.90
C TYR A 83 -12.64 4.76 1.03
N ARG A 84 -13.66 4.52 0.20
CA ARG A 84 -13.67 3.40 -0.75
C ARG A 84 -12.53 3.52 -1.77
N ALA A 85 -12.23 4.73 -2.23
CA ALA A 85 -11.11 4.98 -3.12
C ALA A 85 -9.75 4.74 -2.41
N SER A 86 -9.61 5.16 -1.15
CA SER A 86 -8.43 4.90 -0.33
C SER A 86 -8.17 3.40 -0.14
N LEU A 87 -9.21 2.61 0.12
CA LEU A 87 -9.11 1.15 0.16
C LEU A 87 -8.61 0.58 -1.17
N SER A 88 -9.19 1.03 -2.28
CA SER A 88 -8.71 0.60 -3.61
C SER A 88 -7.24 0.94 -3.85
N HIS A 89 -6.77 2.13 -3.42
CA HIS A 89 -5.36 2.50 -3.55
C HIS A 89 -4.43 1.64 -2.67
N LEU A 90 -4.84 1.35 -1.44
CA LEU A 90 -4.11 0.41 -0.55
C LEU A 90 -3.94 -0.95 -1.24
N TYR A 91 -5.02 -1.51 -1.78
CA TYR A 91 -4.97 -2.82 -2.41
C TYR A 91 -4.20 -2.83 -3.73
N GLN A 92 -4.24 -1.73 -4.52
CA GLN A 92 -3.34 -1.58 -5.67
C GLN A 92 -1.87 -1.60 -5.23
N TYR A 93 -1.52 -0.81 -4.21
CA TYR A 93 -0.17 -0.79 -3.65
C TYR A 93 0.29 -2.18 -3.17
N LEU A 94 -0.53 -2.87 -2.37
CA LEU A 94 -0.22 -4.22 -1.88
C LEU A 94 -0.09 -5.23 -3.02
N THR A 95 -0.90 -5.10 -4.08
CA THR A 95 -0.76 -5.91 -5.29
C THR A 95 0.62 -5.70 -5.91
N PHE A 96 1.02 -4.46 -6.19
CA PHE A 96 2.35 -4.19 -6.75
C PHE A 96 3.49 -4.71 -5.87
N ARG A 97 3.39 -4.51 -4.55
CA ARG A 97 4.41 -4.98 -3.59
C ARG A 97 4.52 -6.50 -3.56
N SER A 98 3.40 -7.21 -3.68
CA SER A 98 3.38 -8.67 -3.69
C SER A 98 3.91 -9.30 -5.00
N LEU A 99 4.00 -8.52 -6.07
CA LEU A 99 4.46 -8.93 -7.40
C LEU A 99 5.87 -8.45 -7.74
N SER A 100 6.60 -7.89 -6.78
CA SER A 100 8.01 -7.54 -6.97
C SER A 100 8.87 -8.77 -7.26
N VAL A 101 10.09 -8.58 -7.76
CA VAL A 101 11.01 -9.69 -8.06
C VAL A 101 11.43 -10.42 -6.78
N GLY A 102 11.60 -11.75 -6.85
CA GLY A 102 12.12 -12.57 -5.75
C GLY A 102 11.07 -13.09 -4.76
N GLN A 103 9.79 -13.09 -5.13
CA GLN A 103 8.69 -13.46 -4.24
C GLN A 103 8.35 -14.95 -4.27
N THR A 104 7.77 -15.42 -3.16
CA THR A 104 7.28 -16.79 -2.97
C THR A 104 5.89 -16.99 -3.58
N ARG A 105 5.52 -18.25 -3.86
CA ARG A 105 4.16 -18.61 -4.31
C ARG A 105 3.05 -18.01 -3.43
N ARG A 106 3.25 -18.00 -2.10
CA ARG A 106 2.31 -17.43 -1.13
C ARG A 106 2.11 -15.93 -1.32
N GLN A 107 3.16 -15.20 -1.71
CA GLN A 107 3.08 -13.77 -1.97
C GLN A 107 2.36 -13.49 -3.28
N TYR A 108 2.58 -14.27 -4.34
CA TYR A 108 1.78 -14.18 -5.57
C TYR A 108 0.28 -14.46 -5.33
N LEU A 109 -0.05 -15.47 -4.51
CA LEU A 109 -1.45 -15.72 -4.10
C LEU A 109 -2.05 -14.53 -3.33
N SER A 110 -1.26 -13.95 -2.42
CA SER A 110 -1.67 -12.72 -1.72
C SER A 110 -1.90 -11.58 -2.71
N GLY A 111 -1.08 -11.48 -3.76
CA GLY A 111 -1.24 -10.51 -4.84
C GLY A 111 -2.52 -10.66 -5.63
N LEU A 112 -2.94 -11.88 -5.96
CA LEU A 112 -4.25 -12.12 -6.58
C LEU A 112 -5.40 -11.70 -5.67
N ARG A 113 -5.31 -12.01 -4.37
CA ARG A 113 -6.32 -11.56 -3.40
C ARG A 113 -6.38 -10.03 -3.35
N PHE A 114 -5.23 -9.36 -3.24
CA PHE A 114 -5.16 -7.90 -3.23
C PHE A 114 -5.69 -7.28 -4.52
N TYR A 115 -5.37 -7.88 -5.68
CA TYR A 115 -5.92 -7.46 -6.97
C TYR A 115 -7.45 -7.52 -6.99
N GLY A 116 -8.02 -8.64 -6.51
CA GLY A 116 -9.48 -8.79 -6.38
C GLY A 116 -10.10 -7.72 -5.49
N MET A 117 -9.50 -7.44 -4.33
CA MET A 117 -9.97 -6.37 -3.43
C MET A 117 -9.88 -4.99 -4.08
N ALA A 118 -8.81 -4.69 -4.81
CA ALA A 118 -8.65 -3.41 -5.52
C ALA A 118 -9.79 -3.18 -6.53
N VAL A 119 -10.14 -4.21 -7.29
CA VAL A 119 -11.24 -4.21 -8.26
C VAL A 119 -12.60 -4.13 -7.57
N PHE A 120 -12.82 -4.88 -6.48
CA PHE A 120 -14.06 -4.82 -5.70
C PHE A 120 -14.38 -3.40 -5.21
N TYR A 121 -13.37 -2.70 -4.69
CA TYR A 121 -13.57 -1.33 -4.22
C TYR A 121 -13.68 -0.31 -5.36
N ARG A 122 -13.06 -0.56 -6.53
CA ARG A 122 -13.14 0.34 -7.69
C ARG A 122 -13.14 -0.45 -9.02
N PRO A 123 -14.31 -0.96 -9.46
CA PRO A 123 -14.39 -1.79 -10.66
C PRO A 123 -13.98 -1.04 -11.94
N GLN A 124 -14.09 0.30 -11.93
CA GLN A 124 -13.68 1.14 -13.04
C GLN A 124 -12.19 1.02 -13.38
N LEU A 125 -11.34 0.47 -12.49
CA LEU A 125 -9.93 0.19 -12.80
C LEU A 125 -9.76 -0.73 -14.00
N LEU A 126 -10.66 -1.71 -14.19
CA LEU A 126 -10.58 -2.65 -15.31
C LEU A 126 -10.79 -1.97 -16.67
N ILE A 127 -11.53 -0.85 -16.69
CA ILE A 127 -11.83 -0.07 -17.90
C ILE A 127 -10.82 1.07 -18.06
N GLN A 128 -10.58 1.84 -17.00
CA GLN A 128 -9.71 3.03 -17.03
C GLN A 128 -8.21 2.67 -17.13
N ARG A 129 -7.83 1.48 -16.68
CA ARG A 129 -6.42 1.03 -16.59
C ARG A 129 -6.25 -0.39 -17.14
N THR A 130 -7.03 -0.78 -18.16
CA THR A 130 -7.09 -2.16 -18.68
C THR A 130 -5.72 -2.79 -18.93
N LYS A 131 -4.82 -2.09 -19.65
CA LYS A 131 -3.48 -2.58 -19.96
C LYS A 131 -2.68 -2.89 -18.68
N LEU A 132 -2.70 -1.99 -17.71
CA LEU A 132 -2.00 -2.16 -16.43
C LEU A 132 -2.58 -3.33 -15.64
N MET A 133 -3.90 -3.44 -15.57
CA MET A 133 -4.58 -4.52 -14.85
C MET A 133 -4.28 -5.89 -15.48
N ALA A 134 -4.27 -5.97 -16.81
CA ALA A 134 -3.90 -7.19 -17.54
C ALA A 134 -2.42 -7.58 -17.29
N ILE A 135 -1.49 -6.62 -17.29
CA ILE A 135 -0.08 -6.87 -16.99
C ILE A 135 0.10 -7.40 -15.56
N ILE A 136 -0.57 -6.79 -14.59
CA ILE A 136 -0.52 -7.20 -13.17
C ILE A 136 -1.03 -8.63 -13.02
N LEU A 137 -2.18 -8.93 -13.62
CA LEU A 137 -2.78 -10.27 -13.58
C LEU A 137 -1.86 -11.30 -14.24
N GLY A 138 -1.34 -10.99 -15.44
CA GLY A 138 -0.39 -11.84 -16.15
C GLY A 138 0.87 -12.12 -15.32
N LYS A 139 1.46 -11.10 -14.69
CA LYS A 139 2.61 -11.26 -13.79
C LYS A 139 2.29 -12.12 -12.58
N ALA A 140 1.10 -11.97 -12.00
CA ALA A 140 0.68 -12.80 -10.87
C ALA A 140 0.53 -14.27 -11.27
N LEU A 141 -0.10 -14.54 -12.41
CA LEU A 141 -0.29 -15.90 -12.93
C LEU A 141 1.03 -16.55 -13.35
N LEU A 142 1.88 -15.84 -14.11
CA LEU A 142 3.21 -16.30 -14.47
C LEU A 142 4.07 -16.55 -13.23
N GLY A 143 4.01 -15.66 -12.24
CA GLY A 143 4.70 -15.84 -10.96
C GLY A 143 4.24 -17.10 -10.22
N LEU A 144 2.96 -17.46 -10.27
CA LEU A 144 2.47 -18.71 -9.68
C LEU A 144 2.95 -19.96 -10.42
N LEU A 145 3.00 -19.89 -11.74
CA LEU A 145 3.46 -21.00 -12.61
C LEU A 145 4.97 -21.20 -12.52
N LEU A 146 5.73 -20.10 -12.43
CA LEU A 146 7.19 -20.08 -12.46
C LEU A 146 7.84 -19.93 -11.06
N SER A 147 7.06 -19.75 -9.98
CA SER A 147 7.66 -19.58 -8.64
C SER A 147 8.54 -20.79 -8.32
N PRO A 148 9.79 -20.58 -7.87
CA PRO A 148 10.81 -21.59 -8.01
C PRO A 148 10.66 -22.68 -6.95
N ALA A 149 10.10 -23.81 -7.38
CA ALA A 149 10.59 -25.11 -6.92
C ALA A 149 11.92 -25.47 -7.62
N TRP A 150 12.17 -24.94 -8.83
CA TRP A 150 13.28 -25.36 -9.70
C TRP A 150 14.65 -24.71 -9.42
N LEU A 151 14.72 -23.50 -8.83
CA LEU A 151 16.03 -22.85 -8.52
C LEU A 151 16.73 -23.45 -7.29
N LYS A 152 16.07 -24.32 -6.52
CA LYS A 152 16.71 -25.04 -5.41
C LYS A 152 17.46 -26.31 -5.85
N LEU A 153 17.15 -26.86 -7.02
CA LEU A 153 17.78 -28.07 -7.57
C LEU A 153 19.07 -27.79 -8.38
N ALA A 154 19.32 -26.53 -8.76
CA ALA A 154 20.53 -26.13 -9.48
C ALA A 154 21.67 -25.67 -8.55
N ARG A 155 21.51 -25.85 -7.23
CA ARG A 155 22.51 -25.49 -6.20
C ARG A 155 22.72 -26.60 -5.16
N SER A 156 22.31 -27.83 -5.46
CA SER A 156 22.59 -29.04 -4.68
C SER A 156 23.54 -29.94 -5.43
#